data_AF-A0A9D2BEH3-F1
#
_entry.id   AF-A0A9D2BEH3-F1
#
_cell.length_a   1.000
_cell.length_b   1.000
_cell.length_c   1.000
_cell.angle_alpha   90.00
_cell.angle_beta   90.00
_cell.angle_gamma   90.00
#
_symmetry.space_group_name_H-M   'P 1'
#
loop_
_entity.id
_entity.type
_entity.pdbx_description
1 polymer ?
#
loop_
_entity_poly.entity_id
_entity_poly.type
_entity_poly.pdbx_seq_one_letter_code
_entity_poly.pdbx_strand_id
1 'polypeptide(L)'
;FMPTTQSQRNLIARMKLIPVQALIEDRKLLLIDDSIVRGTQLRETTEFLYQSGAKEVHVRPACPPLLYGCKYLNFSRSKSELDLITRRIIKDWEGDASEEVLAEYADPNSDRYQKMLDEICRLQNFTSLRYHRLDDLIESIGIDSCKLCTYCFNGVE
;
A
#
# COMPACT_ATOMS: atom_id res chain seq x y z
N PHE A 1 -1.46 12.02 24.85
CA PHE A 1 -2.48 11.12 25.41
C PHE A 1 -2.71 9.96 24.45
N MET A 2 -2.02 8.84 24.64
CA MET A 2 -2.31 7.57 23.96
C MET A 2 -2.25 6.46 25.02
N PRO A 3 -3.27 5.58 25.11
CA PRO A 3 -3.29 4.54 26.13
C PRO A 3 -2.10 3.59 25.95
N THR A 4 -1.46 3.25 27.05
CA THR A 4 -0.28 2.37 27.08
C THR A 4 -0.66 0.93 26.74
N THR A 5 -1.86 0.50 27.12
CA THR A 5 -2.40 -0.84 26.90
C THR A 5 -2.78 -1.09 25.44
N GLN A 6 -2.23 -2.14 24.83
CA GLN A 6 -2.45 -2.47 23.41
C GLN A 6 -3.94 -2.76 23.10
N SER A 7 -4.66 -3.41 24.01
CA SER A 7 -6.09 -3.70 23.84
C SER A 7 -6.95 -2.44 23.74
N GLN A 8 -6.64 -1.40 24.51
CA GLN A 8 -7.33 -0.11 24.43
C GLN A 8 -7.00 0.65 23.13
N ARG A 9 -5.74 0.57 22.66
CA ARG A 9 -5.38 1.12 21.35
C ARG A 9 -6.12 0.44 20.21
N ASN A 10 -6.27 -0.89 20.28
CA ASN A 10 -7.05 -1.65 19.30
C ASN A 10 -8.55 -1.28 19.32
N LEU A 11 -9.13 -1.08 20.51
CA LEU A 11 -10.52 -0.64 20.64
C LEU A 11 -10.75 0.75 20.04
N ILE A 12 -9.86 1.71 20.33
CA ILE A 12 -9.93 3.06 19.75
C ILE A 12 -9.78 3.01 18.22
N ALA A 13 -8.91 2.16 17.69
CA ALA A 13 -8.79 1.97 16.24
C ALA A 13 -10.09 1.45 15.62
N ARG A 14 -10.75 0.47 16.25
CA ARG A 14 -12.08 -0.03 15.82
C ARG A 14 -13.17 1.03 15.88
N MET A 15 -13.12 1.94 16.85
CA MET A 15 -14.10 3.03 16.97
C MET A 15 -13.98 4.08 15.87
N LYS A 16 -12.85 4.15 15.14
CA LYS A 16 -12.68 5.12 14.04
C LYS A 16 -13.47 4.76 12.79
N LEU A 17 -13.85 3.50 12.62
CA LEU A 17 -14.55 3.00 11.44
C LEU A 17 -15.87 2.37 11.87
N ILE A 18 -16.98 3.06 11.60
CA ILE A 18 -18.32 2.57 11.89
C ILE A 18 -18.88 1.93 10.62
N PRO A 19 -19.09 0.61 10.57
CA PRO A 19 -19.59 -0.07 9.40
C PRO A 19 -21.09 0.22 9.26
N VAL A 20 -21.53 0.51 8.04
CA VAL A 20 -22.96 0.59 7.71
C VAL A 20 -23.35 -0.74 7.08
N GLN A 21 -23.83 -1.68 7.89
CA GLN A 21 -24.06 -3.08 7.49
C GLN A 21 -24.84 -3.20 6.17
N ALA A 22 -25.89 -2.39 6.00
CA ALA A 22 -26.72 -2.39 4.79
C ALA A 22 -25.97 -2.04 3.49
N LEU A 23 -24.82 -1.36 3.59
CA LEU A 23 -23.96 -1.02 2.45
C LEU A 23 -22.84 -2.05 2.21
N ILE A 24 -22.63 -2.98 3.14
CA ILE A 24 -21.49 -3.91 3.14
C ILE A 24 -21.94 -5.35 2.84
N GLU A 25 -23.00 -5.81 3.49
CA GLU A 25 -23.48 -7.19 3.39
C GLU A 25 -23.68 -7.64 1.93
N ASP A 26 -23.06 -8.77 1.56
CA ASP A 26 -23.08 -9.38 0.23
C ASP A 26 -22.55 -8.48 -0.92
N ARG A 27 -21.92 -7.34 -0.60
CA ARG A 27 -21.39 -6.39 -1.60
C ARG A 27 -19.95 -6.68 -1.98
N LYS A 28 -19.63 -6.36 -3.24
CA LYS A 28 -18.25 -6.24 -3.73
C LYS A 28 -17.82 -4.79 -3.55
N LEU A 29 -16.81 -4.54 -2.72
CA LEU A 29 -16.40 -3.21 -2.30
C LEU A 29 -15.13 -2.77 -3.04
N LEU A 30 -15.10 -1.49 -3.42
CA LEU A 30 -13.90 -0.80 -3.88
C LEU A 30 -13.40 0.09 -2.73
N LEU A 31 -12.27 -0.26 -2.14
CA LEU A 31 -11.60 0.51 -1.11
C LEU A 31 -10.49 1.35 -1.74
N ILE A 32 -10.64 2.67 -1.66
CA ILE A 32 -9.63 3.63 -2.13
C ILE A 32 -8.90 4.15 -0.91
N ASP A 33 -7.58 4.15 -0.96
CA ASP A 33 -6.71 4.69 0.09
C ASP A 33 -5.62 5.56 -0.55
N ASP A 34 -4.93 6.37 0.23
CA ASP A 34 -3.86 7.23 -0.30
C ASP A 34 -2.66 6.39 -0.76
N SER A 35 -2.26 5.41 0.03
CA SER A 35 -1.02 4.68 -0.11
C SER A 35 -1.03 3.38 0.71
N ILE A 36 -0.08 2.48 0.41
CA ILE A 36 0.19 1.31 1.26
C ILE A 36 1.66 1.37 1.67
N VAL A 37 1.92 1.75 2.92
CA VAL A 37 3.27 1.77 3.49
C VAL A 37 3.59 0.41 4.11
N ARG A 38 3.12 0.16 5.33
CA ARG A 38 3.34 -1.11 6.05
C ARG A 38 2.26 -2.16 5.73
N GLY A 39 1.05 -1.73 5.37
CA GLY A 39 -0.13 -2.58 5.15
C GLY A 39 -0.93 -2.94 6.41
N THR A 40 -0.37 -2.86 7.62
CA THR A 40 -1.03 -3.36 8.84
C THR A 40 -2.45 -2.82 9.06
N GLN A 41 -2.65 -1.51 8.95
CA GLN A 41 -3.96 -0.88 9.12
C GLN A 41 -4.96 -1.29 8.02
N LEU A 42 -4.47 -1.42 6.79
CA LEU A 42 -5.30 -1.77 5.64
C LEU A 42 -5.74 -3.23 5.67
N ARG A 43 -4.88 -4.13 6.15
CA ARG A 43 -5.24 -5.52 6.46
C ARG A 43 -6.35 -5.59 7.50
N GLU A 44 -6.19 -4.89 8.63
CA GLU A 44 -7.22 -4.85 9.69
C GLU A 44 -8.55 -4.32 9.15
N THR A 45 -8.51 -3.29 8.31
CA THR A 45 -9.69 -2.71 7.66
C THR A 45 -10.36 -3.71 6.71
N THR A 46 -9.57 -4.42 5.92
CA THR A 46 -10.09 -5.41 4.96
C THR A 46 -10.69 -6.61 5.68
N GLU A 47 -10.02 -7.14 6.71
CA GLU A 47 -10.55 -8.21 7.56
C GLU A 47 -11.86 -7.78 8.25
N PHE A 48 -11.94 -6.54 8.70
CA PHE A 48 -13.16 -5.97 9.28
C PHE A 48 -14.32 -5.89 8.28
N LEU A 49 -14.05 -5.51 7.03
CA LEU A 49 -15.06 -5.47 5.97
C LEU A 49 -15.61 -6.87 5.65
N TYR A 50 -14.75 -7.88 5.55
CA TYR A 50 -15.21 -9.27 5.37
C TYR A 50 -15.99 -9.79 6.58
N GLN A 51 -15.55 -9.51 7.80
CA GLN A 51 -16.30 -9.85 9.02
C GLN A 51 -17.66 -9.16 9.08
N SER A 52 -17.80 -8.03 8.39
CA SER A 52 -19.06 -7.29 8.23
C SER A 52 -19.87 -7.76 7.02
N GLY A 53 -19.53 -8.90 6.39
CA GLY A 53 -20.33 -9.50 5.32
C GLY A 53 -19.96 -9.07 3.89
N ALA A 54 -18.84 -8.36 3.68
CA ALA A 54 -18.38 -8.06 2.32
C ALA A 54 -18.07 -9.36 1.55
N LYS A 55 -18.51 -9.43 0.29
CA LYS A 55 -18.23 -10.56 -0.61
C LYS A 55 -16.82 -10.49 -1.20
N GLU A 56 -16.42 -9.29 -1.62
CA GLU A 56 -15.11 -9.01 -2.25
C GLU A 56 -14.63 -7.64 -1.77
N VAL A 57 -13.32 -7.48 -1.58
CA VAL A 57 -12.68 -6.21 -1.25
C VAL A 57 -11.56 -5.94 -2.25
N HIS A 58 -11.78 -4.99 -3.16
CA HIS A 58 -10.83 -4.56 -4.18
C HIS A 58 -10.18 -3.25 -3.73
N VAL A 59 -8.85 -3.23 -3.65
CA VAL A 59 -8.10 -2.08 -3.11
C VAL A 59 -7.46 -1.27 -4.23
N ARG A 60 -7.57 0.06 -4.18
CA ARG A 60 -7.02 1.02 -5.15
C ARG A 60 -6.28 2.15 -4.45
N PRO A 61 -4.97 2.01 -4.18
CA PRO A 61 -4.16 3.11 -3.68
C PRO A 61 -4.02 4.21 -4.73
N ALA A 62 -4.12 5.48 -4.30
CA ALA A 62 -4.05 6.65 -5.17
C ALA A 62 -2.61 7.04 -5.59
N CYS A 63 -1.59 6.28 -5.15
CA CYS A 63 -0.21 6.45 -5.56
C CYS A 63 0.34 5.16 -6.22
N PRO A 64 1.53 5.21 -6.85
CA PRO A 64 2.31 4.02 -7.20
C PRO A 64 2.81 3.27 -5.95
N PRO A 65 3.26 2.01 -6.08
CA PRO A 65 3.89 1.31 -4.97
C PRO A 65 5.12 2.07 -4.45
N LEU A 66 5.23 2.22 -3.14
CA LEU A 66 6.42 2.81 -2.51
C LEU A 66 7.53 1.77 -2.51
N LEU A 67 8.64 2.02 -3.18
CA LEU A 67 9.80 1.12 -3.23
C LEU A 67 11.00 1.68 -2.47
N TYR A 68 11.10 3.00 -2.35
CA TYR A 68 12.27 3.65 -1.77
C TYR A 68 11.89 4.49 -0.56
N GLY A 69 12.78 4.53 0.43
CA GLY A 69 12.65 5.47 1.55
C GLY A 69 12.80 6.91 1.08
N CYS A 70 11.94 7.82 1.54
CA CYS A 70 12.05 9.23 1.18
C CYS A 70 13.37 9.82 1.70
N LYS A 71 14.16 10.45 0.82
CA LYS A 71 15.40 11.13 1.18
C LYS A 71 15.18 12.45 1.93
N TYR A 72 14.06 13.12 1.67
CA TYR A 72 13.79 14.47 2.16
C TYR A 72 12.93 14.51 3.41
N LEU A 73 12.03 13.53 3.57
CA LEU A 73 11.02 13.52 4.63
C LEU A 73 11.16 12.26 5.48
N ASN A 74 11.14 12.43 6.80
CA ASN A 74 11.19 11.33 7.77
C ASN A 74 9.86 11.27 8.53
N PHE A 75 8.91 10.46 8.04
CA PHE A 75 7.60 10.29 8.66
C PHE A 75 7.54 9.16 9.71
N SER A 76 8.60 8.35 9.81
CA SER A 76 8.70 7.19 10.71
C SER A 76 9.87 7.37 11.68
N ARG A 77 9.78 6.74 12.86
CA ARG A 77 10.91 6.62 13.80
C ARG A 77 12.02 5.70 13.28
N SER A 78 11.67 4.81 12.34
CA SER A 78 12.57 3.90 11.65
C SER A 78 12.85 4.40 10.24
N LYS A 79 14.11 4.32 9.81
CA LYS A 79 14.57 4.62 8.44
C LYS A 79 14.70 3.36 7.57
N SER A 80 14.23 2.22 8.05
CA SER A 80 14.38 0.98 7.29
C SER A 80 13.39 0.94 6.14
N GLU A 81 13.89 0.73 4.92
CA GLU A 81 13.05 0.47 3.75
C GLU A 81 12.19 -0.78 3.93
N LEU A 82 12.57 -1.69 4.83
CA LEU A 82 11.78 -2.88 5.19
C LEU A 82 10.49 -2.53 5.95
N ASP A 83 10.27 -1.26 6.29
CA ASP A 83 8.94 -0.81 6.71
C ASP A 83 7.94 -0.84 5.53
N LEU A 84 8.41 -0.74 4.29
CA LEU A 84 7.59 -0.83 3.08
C LEU A 84 7.22 -2.28 2.78
N ILE A 85 5.94 -2.54 2.55
CA ILE A 85 5.43 -3.89 2.26
C ILE A 85 6.06 -4.49 1.00
N THR A 86 6.24 -3.67 -0.02
CA THR A 86 6.90 -4.01 -1.29
C THR A 86 8.33 -4.49 -1.05
N ARG A 87 9.13 -3.74 -0.28
CA ARG A 87 10.54 -4.05 -0.01
C ARG A 87 10.72 -5.29 0.85
N ARG A 88 9.78 -5.59 1.75
CA ARG A 88 9.79 -6.88 2.46
C ARG A 88 9.58 -8.05 1.50
N ILE A 89 8.58 -7.97 0.62
CA ILE A 89 8.32 -9.01 -0.37
C ILE A 89 9.54 -9.20 -1.28
N ILE A 90 10.11 -8.11 -1.80
CA ILE A 90 11.29 -8.16 -2.65
C ILE A 90 12.49 -8.74 -1.90
N LYS A 91 12.71 -8.37 -0.64
CA LYS A 91 13.79 -8.91 0.20
C LYS A 91 13.62 -10.42 0.44
N ASP A 92 12.38 -10.86 0.68
CA ASP A 92 12.07 -12.27 0.94
C ASP A 92 12.29 -13.14 -0.32
N TRP A 93 12.04 -12.60 -1.52
CA TRP A 93 12.18 -13.33 -2.78
C TRP A 93 13.58 -13.23 -3.41
N GLU A 94 14.17 -12.04 -3.38
CA GLU A 94 15.39 -11.72 -4.13
C GLU A 94 16.62 -11.52 -3.23
N GLY A 95 16.44 -11.39 -1.91
CA GLY A 95 17.52 -11.01 -1.00
C GLY A 95 17.91 -9.53 -1.18
N ASP A 96 19.21 -9.24 -1.25
CA ASP A 96 19.71 -7.89 -1.55
C ASP A 96 19.63 -7.61 -3.05
N ALA A 97 18.43 -7.32 -3.54
CA ALA A 97 18.16 -7.01 -4.93
C ALA A 97 18.98 -5.79 -5.43
N SER A 98 19.51 -5.89 -6.65
CA SER A 98 20.17 -4.77 -7.32
C SER A 98 19.15 -3.73 -7.82
N GLU A 99 19.63 -2.53 -8.18
CA GLU A 99 18.77 -1.46 -8.71
C GLU A 99 18.08 -1.87 -10.02
N GLU A 100 18.72 -2.68 -10.86
CA GLU A 100 18.10 -3.18 -12.11
C GLU A 100 16.89 -4.07 -11.80
N VAL A 101 17.00 -4.92 -10.78
CA VAL A 101 15.87 -5.75 -10.34
C VAL A 101 14.77 -4.89 -9.72
N LEU A 102 15.12 -3.85 -8.97
CA LEU A 102 14.13 -2.93 -8.39
C LEU A 102 13.39 -2.12 -9.44
N ALA A 103 14.05 -1.74 -10.54
CA ALA A 103 13.40 -1.07 -11.65
C ALA A 103 12.28 -1.92 -12.27
N GLU A 104 12.44 -3.25 -12.35
CA GLU A 104 11.36 -4.14 -12.78
C GLU A 104 10.16 -4.07 -11.82
N TYR A 105 10.39 -4.01 -10.50
CA TYR A 105 9.30 -3.84 -9.52
C TYR A 105 8.66 -2.45 -9.54
N ALA A 106 9.29 -1.46 -10.17
CA ALA A 106 8.74 -0.11 -10.38
C ALA A 106 7.95 0.01 -11.70
N ASP A 107 8.18 -0.90 -12.66
CA ASP A 107 7.49 -0.92 -13.95
C ASP A 107 6.14 -1.65 -13.85
N PRO A 108 4.99 -0.96 -13.98
CA PRO A 108 3.67 -1.56 -13.88
C PRO A 108 3.39 -2.62 -14.96
N ASN A 109 4.19 -2.68 -16.02
CA ASN A 109 4.04 -3.65 -17.11
C ASN A 109 4.91 -4.91 -16.93
N SER A 110 5.75 -4.98 -15.90
CA SER A 110 6.64 -6.12 -15.68
C SER A 110 5.93 -7.29 -14.98
N ASP A 111 6.40 -8.51 -15.23
CA ASP A 111 5.91 -9.70 -14.54
C ASP A 111 6.21 -9.66 -13.04
N ARG A 112 7.35 -9.08 -12.63
CA ARG A 112 7.73 -8.96 -11.21
C ARG A 112 6.79 -8.03 -10.46
N TYR A 113 6.41 -6.91 -11.08
CA TYR A 113 5.43 -5.99 -10.52
C TYR A 113 4.10 -6.69 -10.27
N GLN A 114 3.58 -7.43 -11.27
CA GLN A 114 2.31 -8.13 -11.12
C GLN A 114 2.37 -9.21 -10.03
N LYS A 115 3.43 -10.01 -10.00
CA LYS A 115 3.65 -11.01 -8.94
C LYS A 115 3.71 -10.38 -7.55
N MET A 116 4.38 -9.23 -7.41
CA MET A 116 4.41 -8.48 -6.15
C MET A 116 2.99 -8.05 -5.73
N LEU A 117 2.16 -7.58 -6.66
CA LEU A 117 0.78 -7.19 -6.33
C LEU A 117 -0.06 -8.38 -5.88
N ASP A 118 0.09 -9.54 -6.54
CA ASP A 118 -0.58 -10.78 -6.16
C ASP A 118 -0.17 -11.22 -4.74
N GLU A 119 1.10 -11.08 -4.40
CA GLU A 119 1.59 -11.39 -3.06
C GLU A 119 1.07 -10.41 -2.01
N ILE A 120 0.98 -9.10 -2.33
CA ILE A 120 0.33 -8.13 -1.44
C ILE A 120 -1.14 -8.51 -1.24
N CYS A 121 -1.87 -8.87 -2.31
CA CYS A 121 -3.24 -9.36 -2.22
C CYS A 121 -3.35 -10.54 -1.25
N ARG A 122 -2.47 -11.55 -1.41
CA ARG A 122 -2.44 -12.73 -0.54
C ARG A 122 -2.14 -12.37 0.91
N LEU A 123 -1.13 -11.53 1.16
CA LEU A 123 -0.70 -11.13 2.50
C LEU A 123 -1.70 -10.23 3.22
N GLN A 124 -2.49 -9.45 2.48
CA GLN A 124 -3.43 -8.49 3.04
C GLN A 124 -4.89 -8.94 2.94
N ASN A 125 -5.13 -10.13 2.38
CA ASN A 125 -6.46 -10.71 2.14
C ASN A 125 -7.33 -9.89 1.17
N PHE A 126 -6.74 -9.24 0.16
CA PHE A 126 -7.51 -8.48 -0.84
C PHE A 126 -8.06 -9.41 -1.92
N THR A 127 -9.23 -9.11 -2.47
CA THR A 127 -9.73 -9.76 -3.69
C THR A 127 -8.92 -9.33 -4.92
N SER A 128 -8.59 -8.04 -5.01
CA SER A 128 -7.68 -7.52 -6.06
C SER A 128 -7.01 -6.24 -5.60
N LEU A 129 -5.83 -5.96 -6.14
CA LEU A 129 -5.08 -4.74 -5.90
C LEU A 129 -4.68 -4.13 -7.23
N ARG A 130 -4.81 -2.81 -7.34
CA ARG A 130 -4.24 -2.04 -8.44
C ARG A 130 -3.84 -0.68 -7.92
N TYR A 131 -2.55 -0.38 -7.98
CA TYR A 131 -2.02 0.94 -7.69
C TYR A 131 -2.30 1.90 -8.85
N HIS A 132 -2.35 3.19 -8.53
CA HIS A 132 -2.26 4.24 -9.54
C HIS A 132 -0.88 4.19 -10.21
N ARG A 133 -0.81 4.45 -11.52
CA ARG A 133 0.47 4.39 -12.23
C ARG A 133 1.23 5.70 -12.07
N LEU A 134 2.56 5.65 -12.18
CA LEU A 134 3.40 6.84 -12.02
C LEU A 134 3.25 7.82 -13.19
N ASP A 135 3.11 7.32 -14.41
CA ASP A 135 2.83 8.12 -15.61
C ASP A 135 1.49 8.85 -15.48
N ASP A 136 0.42 8.14 -15.12
CA ASP A 136 -0.90 8.72 -14.86
C ASP A 136 -0.84 9.79 -13.75
N LEU A 137 -0.08 9.52 -12.67
CA LEU A 137 0.07 10.45 -11.56
C LEU A 137 0.76 11.75 -12.00
N ILE A 138 1.88 11.64 -12.72
CA ILE A 138 2.62 12.80 -13.24
C ILE A 138 1.73 13.63 -14.17
N GLU A 139 1.01 12.97 -15.09
CA GLU A 139 0.06 13.63 -15.98
C GLU A 139 -1.02 14.40 -15.21
N SER A 140 -1.59 13.78 -14.17
CA SER A 140 -2.66 14.38 -13.35
C SER A 140 -2.22 15.62 -12.57
N ILE A 141 -0.94 15.70 -12.18
CA ILE A 141 -0.38 16.85 -11.46
C ILE A 141 -0.24 18.07 -12.39
N GLY A 142 -0.01 17.85 -13.69
CA GLY A 142 0.15 18.92 -14.67
C GLY A 142 1.45 19.72 -14.53
N ILE A 143 2.45 19.16 -13.84
CA ILE A 143 3.80 19.73 -13.69
C ILE A 143 4.78 18.86 -14.47
N ASP A 144 5.77 19.49 -15.11
CA ASP A 144 6.82 18.79 -15.84
C ASP A 144 7.56 17.80 -14.93
N SER A 145 7.83 16.59 -15.43
CA SER A 145 8.43 15.51 -14.64
C SER A 145 9.79 15.88 -14.08
N CYS A 146 10.58 16.73 -14.76
CA CYS A 146 11.86 17.20 -14.23
C CYS A 146 11.77 18.12 -13.01
N LYS A 147 10.54 18.53 -12.63
CA LYS A 147 10.26 19.35 -11.44
C LYS A 147 9.55 18.55 -10.34
N LEU A 148 9.39 17.24 -10.52
CA LEU A 148 8.74 16.35 -9.59
C LEU A 148 9.72 15.29 -9.11
N CYS A 149 9.96 15.27 -7.80
CA CYS A 149 10.68 14.16 -7.19
C CYS A 149 9.78 12.91 -7.18
N THR A 150 10.21 11.85 -7.86
CA THR A 150 9.52 10.56 -7.91
C THR A 150 10.24 9.46 -7.14
N TYR A 151 11.29 9.83 -6.39
CA TYR A 151 12.24 8.92 -5.78
C TYR A 151 11.59 7.77 -5.01
N CYS A 152 10.57 8.05 -4.20
CA CYS A 152 9.86 7.04 -3.41
C CYS A 152 9.26 5.91 -4.24
N PHE A 153 8.96 6.16 -5.52
CA PHE A 153 8.31 5.22 -6.43
C PHE A 153 9.30 4.52 -7.37
N ASN A 154 10.30 5.23 -7.90
CA ASN A 154 11.17 4.72 -8.96
C ASN A 154 12.68 4.97 -8.75
N GLY A 155 13.08 5.55 -7.61
CA GLY A 155 14.48 5.83 -7.30
C GLY A 155 15.08 7.03 -8.06
N VAL A 156 14.29 7.77 -8.83
CA VAL A 156 14.73 8.94 -9.62
C VAL A 156 14.48 10.24 -8.85
N GLU A 157 15.50 11.10 -8.79
CA GLU A 157 15.42 12.47 -8.23
C GLU A 157 14.96 13.51 -9.26
#